data_AF-A0A0G0C2V8-F1
#
_entry.id   AF-A0A0G0C2V8-F1
#
_cell.length_a   1.000
_cell.length_b   1.000
_cell.length_c   1.000
_cell.angle_alpha   90.00
_cell.angle_beta   90.00
_cell.angle_gamma   90.00
#
_symmetry.space_group_name_H-M   'P 1'
#
loop_
_entity.id
_entity.type
_entity.pdbx_description
1 polymer ?
#
loop_
_entity_poly.entity_id
_entity_poly.type
_entity_poly.pdbx_seq_one_letter_code
_entity_poly.pdbx_strand_id
1 'polypeptide(L)'
;MIQFDSRKVKKGDTFVAIKGLTHDGNDFIQDAIKNGAIKVYKNSNYEELGKLVKDYYKDPSSKLKIIGVTGTKGKTTTCHLIHHILLESGKKTGLISSITTDGFHTTTPDVISLNQELSNMLKKGYEYVVLEVSSHGIDQGRIAGIKFDISVLTNIHPEHLDYHKTFEEYKRVKMMFINSAKFRVFSPSSSKLKILQGEFNNINAETAVEVAMELGISKEKALKSLKTFKLPSGRLEEIDTHRDFRVFVDFAHTPDSLEAVLKYLRTITKNRLISVFGCAGERDPKKRSKMGKISTEIADLSIFTAEDTRTESIFDILKQMRSKAIKNKFICIPERGEAIAHALSIAKKGDIVGVFGKGHEKSMCYLNFEHSWNDQKFIKNLLLGYKDLSGIILAAGKGTRMKSNLPKVIHTICGRPMISYSLENLRNTGIVNLLPVIGYKRHLVLREISRNIDFVVQIKTSGTGDAVKIALTKINPKMKNILVINGDDSAFYKPETIKNVIETHINSKAVITFVSLIQGNPKGLGRVVRNKHGQFKAIIEEKDASEEVRKIKEVNDGLYIFNQVWLRKNILKLTKSPISKEYYLTDLLKIAVDKSEKISIYKLPDSSEWQGINTPEQLQEAEEKMKKRLNEKI
;
A
#
# COMPACT_ATOMS: atom_id res chain seq x y z
N MET A 1 2.05 27.98 23.24
CA MET A 1 2.98 26.97 22.67
C MET A 1 4.03 27.67 21.81
N ILE A 2 5.08 26.98 21.39
CA ILE A 2 6.02 27.47 20.36
C ILE A 2 5.63 26.83 19.03
N GLN A 3 5.64 27.60 17.94
CA GLN A 3 5.36 27.13 16.57
C GLN A 3 6.39 27.68 15.59
N PHE A 4 6.78 26.88 14.60
CA PHE A 4 7.56 27.32 13.43
C PHE A 4 6.80 27.16 12.10
N ASP A 5 5.50 26.83 12.18
CA ASP A 5 4.56 26.79 11.06
C ASP A 5 3.41 27.77 11.36
N SER A 6 3.32 28.86 10.58
CA SER A 6 2.34 29.94 10.79
C SER A 6 0.91 29.44 10.76
N ARG A 7 0.63 28.36 10.02
CA ARG A 7 -0.71 27.75 9.89
C ARG A 7 -1.14 27.02 11.16
N LYS A 8 -0.19 26.66 12.03
CA LYS A 8 -0.46 25.97 13.31
C LYS A 8 -0.53 26.93 14.50
N VAL A 9 -0.20 28.21 14.30
CA VAL A 9 -0.27 29.24 15.34
C VAL A 9 -1.71 29.41 15.83
N LYS A 10 -1.87 29.46 17.16
CA LYS A 10 -3.12 29.84 17.82
C LYS A 10 -2.89 31.05 18.72
N LYS A 11 -3.99 31.68 19.15
CA LYS A 11 -3.97 32.79 20.11
C LYS A 11 -3.14 32.43 21.35
N GLY A 12 -2.11 33.22 21.64
CA GLY A 12 -1.21 33.01 22.78
C GLY A 12 0.08 32.24 22.46
N ASP A 13 0.29 31.83 21.21
CA ASP A 13 1.51 31.14 20.81
C ASP A 13 2.70 32.09 20.56
N THR A 14 3.90 31.53 20.63
CA THR A 14 5.14 32.15 20.15
C THR A 14 5.47 31.57 18.78
N PHE A 15 5.68 32.42 17.78
CA PHE A 15 6.11 32.02 16.44
C PHE A 15 7.62 32.21 16.27
N VAL A 16 8.31 31.23 15.69
CA VAL A 16 9.74 31.26 15.40
C VAL A 16 9.94 31.14 13.90
N ALA A 17 10.28 32.25 13.26
CA ALA A 17 10.50 32.34 11.82
C ALA A 17 11.89 31.81 11.46
N ILE A 18 11.94 30.58 10.96
CA ILE A 18 13.15 29.92 10.49
C ILE A 18 13.20 29.86 8.97
N LYS A 19 14.38 30.01 8.39
CA LYS A 19 14.58 29.78 6.96
C LYS A 19 14.61 28.28 6.68
N GLY A 20 13.58 27.77 5.99
CA GLY A 20 13.49 26.37 5.58
C GLY A 20 14.15 26.10 4.23
N LEU A 21 14.02 24.85 3.76
CA LEU A 21 14.58 24.42 2.46
C LEU A 21 13.81 24.96 1.25
N THR A 22 12.49 25.12 1.38
CA THR A 22 11.60 25.52 0.27
C THR A 22 10.96 26.89 0.48
N HIS A 23 10.85 27.34 1.74
CA HIS A 23 10.21 28.59 2.09
C HIS A 23 10.97 29.26 3.23
N ASP A 24 10.95 30.59 3.25
CA ASP A 24 11.46 31.37 4.36
C ASP A 24 10.34 31.65 5.37
N GLY A 25 10.49 31.19 6.61
CA GLY A 25 9.52 31.41 7.68
C GLY A 25 9.27 32.89 7.98
N ASN A 26 10.21 33.76 7.60
CA ASN A 26 10.07 35.21 7.76
C ASN A 26 8.95 35.79 6.88
N ASP A 27 8.65 35.15 5.75
CA ASP A 27 7.57 35.57 4.85
C ASP A 27 6.18 35.41 5.48
N PHE A 28 6.05 34.54 6.49
CA PHE A 28 4.77 34.21 7.13
C PHE A 28 4.57 34.84 8.51
N ILE A 29 5.38 35.84 8.89
CA ILE A 29 5.27 36.53 10.18
C ILE A 29 3.89 37.20 10.32
N GLN A 30 3.39 37.86 9.27
CA GLN A 30 2.10 38.54 9.33
C GLN A 30 0.94 37.56 9.50
N ASP A 31 1.01 36.39 8.85
CA ASP A 31 0.03 35.33 9.04
C ASP A 31 0.05 34.79 10.47
N ALA A 32 1.24 34.61 11.06
CA ALA A 32 1.37 34.18 12.45
C ALA A 32 0.78 35.21 13.43
N ILE A 33 1.02 36.51 13.21
CA ILE A 33 0.43 37.59 14.02
C ILE A 33 -1.10 37.55 13.89
N LYS A 34 -1.61 37.45 12.66
CA LYS A 34 -3.05 37.35 12.38
C LYS A 34 -3.70 36.13 13.06
N ASN A 35 -2.98 35.01 13.13
CA ASN A 35 -3.42 33.79 13.80
C ASN A 35 -3.30 33.86 15.35
N GLY A 36 -2.75 34.96 15.88
CA GLY A 36 -2.76 35.26 17.31
C GLY A 36 -1.43 35.01 18.04
N ALA A 37 -0.30 34.97 17.32
CA ALA A 37 1.01 34.94 17.96
C ALA A 37 1.23 36.19 18.85
N ILE A 38 1.59 35.97 20.12
CA ILE A 38 1.88 37.05 21.08
C ILE A 38 3.37 37.43 21.10
N LYS A 39 4.23 36.57 20.53
CA LYS A 39 5.67 36.79 20.42
C LYS A 39 6.17 36.20 19.11
N VAL A 40 7.07 36.91 18.43
CA VAL A 40 7.69 36.47 17.17
C VAL A 40 9.21 36.59 17.27
N TYR A 41 9.91 35.51 16.95
CA TYR A 41 11.35 35.50 16.72
C TYR A 41 11.59 35.57 15.20
N LYS A 42 12.26 36.63 14.74
CA LYS A 42 12.57 36.87 13.32
C LYS A 42 14.00 36.44 13.01
N ASN A 43 14.27 36.06 11.76
CA ASN A 43 15.59 35.65 11.29
C ASN A 43 16.25 34.58 12.18
N SER A 44 15.43 33.68 12.71
CA SER A 44 15.86 32.64 13.64
C SER A 44 16.42 31.43 12.88
N ASN A 45 16.99 30.48 13.63
CA ASN A 45 17.53 29.24 13.09
C ASN A 45 17.11 28.04 13.96
N TYR A 46 17.43 26.84 13.48
CA TYR A 46 17.08 25.62 14.21
C TYR A 46 17.74 25.50 15.58
N GLU A 47 18.91 26.11 15.80
CA GLU A 47 19.58 26.11 17.11
C GLU A 47 18.79 26.94 18.13
N GLU A 48 18.36 28.15 17.76
CA GLU A 48 17.52 29.00 18.60
C GLU A 48 16.14 28.37 18.83
N LEU A 49 15.50 27.82 17.77
CA LEU A 49 14.26 27.05 17.93
C LEU A 49 14.45 25.90 18.92
N GLY A 50 15.53 25.14 18.79
CA GLY A 50 15.87 24.04 19.69
C GLY A 50 16.01 24.49 21.15
N LYS A 51 16.71 25.61 21.40
CA LYS A 51 16.85 26.20 22.74
C LYS A 51 15.49 26.61 23.32
N LEU A 52 14.69 27.35 22.56
CA LEU A 52 13.37 27.81 23.02
C LEU A 52 12.43 26.63 23.33
N VAL A 53 12.37 25.64 22.45
CA VAL A 53 11.53 24.45 22.61
C VAL A 53 12.00 23.61 23.80
N LYS A 54 13.31 23.40 23.93
CA LYS A 54 13.93 22.71 25.07
C LYS A 54 13.52 23.36 26.38
N ASP A 55 13.64 24.69 26.49
CA ASP A 55 13.29 25.42 27.71
C ASP A 55 11.79 25.35 28.00
N TYR A 56 10.95 25.47 26.96
CA TYR A 56 9.50 25.35 27.08
C TYR A 56 9.06 24.00 27.67
N TYR A 57 9.69 22.90 27.24
CA TYR A 57 9.41 21.56 27.75
C TYR A 57 10.23 21.17 28.99
N LYS A 58 10.97 22.13 29.60
CA LYS A 58 11.81 21.94 30.79
C LYS A 58 12.92 20.88 30.61
N ASP A 59 13.53 20.90 29.43
CA ASP A 59 14.64 20.07 28.98
C ASP A 59 14.46 18.58 29.33
N PRO A 60 13.51 17.87 28.69
CA PRO A 60 13.28 16.47 28.98
C PRO A 60 14.50 15.60 28.63
N SER A 61 15.29 16.01 27.63
CA SER A 61 16.46 15.27 27.16
C SER A 61 17.60 15.20 28.17
N SER A 62 17.74 16.17 29.08
CA SER A 62 18.76 16.10 30.14
C SER A 62 18.39 15.18 31.30
N LYS A 63 17.13 14.74 31.39
CA LYS A 63 16.59 13.88 32.44
C LYS A 63 16.36 12.44 31.97
N LEU A 64 16.46 12.21 30.66
CA LEU A 64 16.34 10.90 30.01
C LEU A 64 17.71 10.49 29.49
N LYS A 65 18.00 9.19 29.46
CA LYS A 65 19.13 8.67 28.70
C LYS A 65 18.74 8.50 27.24
N ILE A 66 19.26 9.32 26.35
CA ILE A 66 18.89 9.32 24.93
C ILE A 66 19.95 8.59 24.09
N ILE A 67 19.51 7.55 23.38
CA ILE A 67 20.31 6.78 22.43
C ILE A 67 19.83 7.10 21.02
N GLY A 68 20.65 7.77 20.21
CA GLY A 68 20.32 8.07 18.83
C GLY A 68 21.02 7.13 17.86
N VAL A 69 20.28 6.51 16.95
CA VAL A 69 20.82 5.58 15.94
C VAL A 69 20.72 6.19 14.55
N THR A 70 21.84 6.35 13.88
CA THR A 70 21.90 6.74 12.47
C THR A 70 22.61 5.72 11.59
N GLY A 71 22.48 5.94 10.28
CA GLY A 71 23.18 5.24 9.22
C GLY A 71 22.31 5.12 7.98
N THR A 72 22.84 4.45 6.96
CA THR A 72 22.12 4.15 5.73
C THR A 72 21.09 3.06 6.01
N LYS A 73 21.52 1.91 6.56
CA LYS A 73 20.68 0.71 6.76
C LYS A 73 20.74 0.20 8.18
N GLY A 74 19.71 -0.54 8.61
CA GLY A 74 19.72 -1.21 9.92
C GLY A 74 19.34 -0.31 11.10
N LYS A 75 19.06 0.99 10.87
CA LYS A 75 18.63 1.93 11.92
C LYS A 75 17.45 1.40 12.74
N THR A 76 16.32 1.15 12.09
CA THR A 76 15.11 0.65 12.75
C THR A 76 15.35 -0.66 13.50
N THR A 77 16.02 -1.64 12.87
CA THR A 77 16.31 -2.93 13.52
C THR A 77 17.21 -2.73 14.75
N THR A 78 18.25 -1.91 14.66
CA THR A 78 19.15 -1.61 15.78
C THR A 78 18.42 -0.88 16.90
N CYS A 79 17.55 0.10 16.59
CA CYS A 79 16.71 0.75 17.59
C CYS A 79 15.83 -0.25 18.36
N HIS A 80 15.17 -1.15 17.65
CA HIS A 80 14.31 -2.18 18.25
C HIS A 80 15.12 -3.19 19.07
N LEU A 81 16.33 -3.56 18.62
CA LEU A 81 17.23 -4.44 19.37
C LEU A 81 17.70 -3.81 20.69
N ILE A 82 18.13 -2.55 20.66
CA ILE A 82 18.54 -1.81 21.86
C ILE A 82 17.34 -1.69 22.82
N HIS A 83 16.19 -1.30 22.29
CA HIS A 83 14.95 -1.17 23.06
C HIS A 83 14.54 -2.50 23.72
N HIS A 84 14.59 -3.61 22.99
CA HIS A 84 14.30 -4.95 23.51
C HIS A 84 15.28 -5.36 24.61
N ILE A 85 16.58 -5.16 24.41
CA ILE A 85 17.59 -5.47 25.45
C ILE A 85 17.33 -4.67 26.73
N LEU A 86 16.97 -3.39 26.60
CA LEU A 86 16.65 -2.52 27.73
C LEU A 86 15.38 -3.00 28.46
N LEU A 87 14.30 -3.32 27.74
CA LEU A 87 13.06 -3.83 28.31
C LEU A 87 13.27 -5.15 29.07
N GLU A 88 13.90 -6.14 28.42
CA GLU A 88 14.23 -7.44 29.03
C GLU A 88 15.21 -7.30 30.20
N SER A 89 15.91 -6.16 30.29
CA SER A 89 16.76 -5.83 31.42
C SER A 89 16.06 -5.12 32.57
N GLY A 90 14.74 -4.92 32.47
CA GLY A 90 13.91 -4.25 33.48
C GLY A 90 13.98 -2.73 33.42
N LYS A 91 14.46 -2.14 32.31
CA LYS A 91 14.53 -0.68 32.16
C LYS A 91 13.23 -0.13 31.56
N LYS A 92 12.77 1.01 32.07
CA LYS A 92 11.65 1.74 31.47
C LYS A 92 12.15 2.52 30.25
N THR A 93 11.92 1.98 29.06
CA THR A 93 12.49 2.52 27.81
C THR A 93 11.45 2.81 26.73
N GLY A 94 11.52 4.02 26.15
CA GLY A 94 10.69 4.46 25.04
C GLY A 94 11.41 4.28 23.71
N LEU A 95 10.64 4.18 22.62
CA LEU A 95 11.16 3.98 21.27
C LEU A 95 10.47 4.93 20.28
N ILE A 96 11.25 5.78 19.65
CA ILE A 96 10.80 6.68 18.58
C ILE A 96 11.45 6.20 17.28
N SER A 97 10.67 5.55 16.43
CA SER A 97 11.13 4.94 15.18
C SER A 97 10.09 5.03 14.07
N SER A 98 10.51 4.77 12.83
CA SER A 98 9.62 4.72 11.66
C SER A 98 8.43 3.76 11.80
N ILE A 99 8.52 2.75 12.68
CA ILE A 99 7.49 1.71 12.85
C ILE A 99 6.57 1.99 14.05
N THR A 100 7.04 2.72 15.07
CA THR A 100 6.36 2.79 16.38
C THR A 100 5.65 4.11 16.66
N THR A 101 5.86 5.11 15.82
CA THR A 101 5.34 6.47 16.06
C THR A 101 4.24 6.79 15.04
N ASP A 102 3.03 6.31 15.33
CA ASP A 102 1.83 6.63 14.54
C ASP A 102 1.66 8.16 14.43
N GLY A 103 1.40 8.67 13.23
CA GLY A 103 1.16 10.09 12.97
C GLY A 103 2.37 10.92 12.51
N PHE A 104 3.58 10.33 12.44
CA PHE A 104 4.74 11.02 11.87
C PHE A 104 5.04 10.55 10.44
N HIS A 105 4.89 11.46 9.46
CA HIS A 105 5.26 11.20 8.05
C HIS A 105 6.78 11.04 7.82
N THR A 106 7.60 11.12 8.86
CA THR A 106 9.06 11.11 8.73
C THR A 106 9.71 10.32 9.86
N THR A 107 10.82 9.65 9.55
CA THR A 107 11.59 8.81 10.47
C THR A 107 12.06 9.53 11.75
N THR A 108 12.27 10.84 11.68
CA THR A 108 12.67 11.69 12.81
C THR A 108 11.67 12.85 12.91
N PRO A 109 10.86 12.95 13.98
CA PRO A 109 9.88 14.03 14.18
C PRO A 109 10.52 15.42 14.11
N ASP A 110 9.71 16.47 13.90
CA ASP A 110 10.19 17.85 14.03
C ASP A 110 10.56 18.21 15.49
N VAL A 111 11.28 19.33 15.66
CA VAL A 111 11.84 19.76 16.95
C VAL A 111 10.79 19.85 18.06
N ILE A 112 9.59 20.38 17.76
CA ILE A 112 8.53 20.57 18.75
C ILE A 112 7.96 19.21 19.13
N SER A 113 7.55 18.44 18.13
CA SER A 113 6.94 17.13 18.34
C SER A 113 7.87 16.17 19.08
N LEU A 114 9.18 16.20 18.77
CA LEU A 114 10.19 15.38 19.44
C LEU A 114 10.30 15.74 20.93
N ASN A 115 10.43 17.03 21.26
CA ASN A 115 10.49 17.46 22.66
C ASN A 115 9.20 17.19 23.43
N GLN A 116 8.04 17.34 22.78
CA GLN A 116 6.75 16.99 23.36
C GLN A 116 6.68 15.50 23.71
N GLU A 117 7.09 14.62 22.80
CA GLU A 117 7.08 13.18 23.03
C GLU A 117 8.05 12.78 24.15
N LEU A 118 9.27 13.34 24.16
CA LEU A 118 10.22 13.13 25.26
C LEU A 118 9.66 13.62 26.61
N SER A 119 8.97 14.77 26.63
CA SER A 119 8.31 15.29 27.84
C SER A 119 7.20 14.34 28.32
N ASN A 120 6.42 13.77 27.40
CA ASN A 120 5.38 12.79 27.71
C ASN A 120 5.97 11.49 28.26
N MET A 121 7.04 10.99 27.65
CA MET A 121 7.77 9.81 28.13
C MET A 121 8.34 10.06 29.53
N LEU A 122 8.98 11.21 29.78
CA LEU A 122 9.49 11.56 31.10
C LEU A 122 8.37 11.58 32.16
N LYS A 123 7.21 12.17 31.86
CA LYS A 123 6.03 12.18 32.75
C LYS A 123 5.49 10.78 33.04
N LYS A 124 5.60 9.85 32.08
CA LYS A 124 5.24 8.43 32.26
C LYS A 124 6.32 7.62 33.00
N GLY A 125 7.39 8.27 33.45
CA GLY A 125 8.47 7.64 34.23
C GLY A 125 9.44 6.81 33.40
N TYR A 126 9.57 7.08 32.10
CA TYR A 126 10.62 6.48 31.29
C TYR A 126 12.00 7.01 31.71
N GLU A 127 13.01 6.15 31.60
CA GLU A 127 14.40 6.44 31.96
C GLU A 127 15.30 6.51 30.72
N TYR A 128 14.98 5.73 29.68
CA TYR A 128 15.75 5.62 28.44
C TYR A 128 14.86 5.91 27.24
N VAL A 129 15.39 6.53 26.20
CA VAL A 129 14.72 6.65 24.90
C VAL A 129 15.67 6.26 23.79
N VAL A 130 15.23 5.35 22.94
CA VAL A 130 15.93 4.98 21.70
C VAL A 130 15.27 5.73 20.54
N LEU A 131 16.05 6.50 19.80
CA LEU A 131 15.59 7.39 18.74
C LEU A 131 16.23 7.03 17.41
N GLU A 132 15.41 6.84 16.38
CA GLU A 132 15.86 6.70 14.99
C GLU A 132 16.21 8.08 14.39
N VAL A 133 17.48 8.30 14.04
CA VAL A 133 18.00 9.59 13.57
C VAL A 133 18.37 9.52 12.08
N SER A 134 17.52 10.08 11.23
CA SER A 134 17.72 10.17 9.78
C SER A 134 18.71 11.29 9.39
N SER A 135 19.38 11.17 8.24
CA SER A 135 20.26 12.25 7.73
C SER A 135 19.48 13.54 7.45
N HIS A 136 18.24 13.42 6.96
CA HIS A 136 17.33 14.56 6.78
C HIS A 136 16.99 15.21 8.12
N GLY A 137 16.72 14.42 9.17
CA GLY A 137 16.44 14.96 10.51
C GLY A 137 17.63 15.72 11.10
N ILE A 138 18.85 15.27 10.83
CA ILE A 138 20.07 15.97 11.27
C ILE A 138 20.24 17.29 10.50
N ASP A 139 20.21 17.22 9.17
CA ASP A 139 20.46 18.38 8.30
C ASP A 139 19.39 19.47 8.45
N GLN A 140 18.12 19.08 8.65
CA GLN A 140 17.01 20.00 8.89
C GLN A 140 16.90 20.44 10.35
N GLY A 141 17.91 20.18 11.19
CA GLY A 141 17.93 20.62 12.59
C GLY A 141 16.81 20.07 13.47
N ARG A 142 16.17 18.96 13.10
CA ARG A 142 15.03 18.40 13.84
C ARG A 142 15.38 17.86 15.23
N ILE A 143 16.67 17.54 15.41
CA ILE A 143 17.24 17.10 16.69
C ILE A 143 17.88 18.25 17.48
N ALA A 144 17.65 19.52 17.07
CA ALA A 144 18.21 20.66 17.76
C ALA A 144 17.71 20.75 19.21
N GLY A 145 18.62 21.08 20.13
CA GLY A 145 18.33 21.16 21.57
C GLY A 145 18.27 19.81 22.29
N ILE A 146 18.36 18.68 21.59
CA ILE A 146 18.36 17.35 22.20
C ILE A 146 19.76 16.96 22.66
N LYS A 147 19.89 16.59 23.93
CA LYS A 147 21.11 15.99 24.48
C LYS A 147 21.11 14.48 24.24
N PHE A 148 22.14 13.99 23.54
CA PHE A 148 22.35 12.56 23.31
C PHE A 148 23.44 12.01 24.23
N ASP A 149 23.16 10.91 24.91
CA ASP A 149 24.14 10.19 25.72
C ASP A 149 24.97 9.24 24.83
N ILE A 150 24.31 8.55 23.90
CA ILE A 150 24.95 7.62 22.97
C ILE A 150 24.52 7.95 21.54
N SER A 151 25.50 8.08 20.64
CA SER A 151 25.27 8.07 19.20
C SER A 151 25.75 6.75 18.60
N VAL A 152 24.93 6.16 17.74
CA VAL A 152 25.21 4.86 17.11
C VAL A 152 25.27 5.06 15.59
N LEU A 153 26.35 4.59 14.97
CA LEU A 153 26.47 4.50 13.52
C LEU A 153 26.36 3.05 13.06
N THR A 154 25.35 2.76 12.25
CA THR A 154 25.13 1.43 11.66
C THR A 154 26.04 1.18 10.47
N ASN A 155 25.95 2.01 9.45
CA ASN A 155 26.79 1.98 8.24
C ASN A 155 26.58 3.28 7.46
N ILE A 156 27.48 3.56 6.51
CA ILE A 156 27.36 4.68 5.57
C ILE A 156 27.66 4.17 4.16
N HIS A 157 26.63 4.13 3.33
CA HIS A 157 26.72 3.87 1.89
C HIS A 157 25.98 4.97 1.11
N PRO A 158 26.29 5.16 -0.18
CA PRO A 158 25.64 6.19 -0.99
C PRO A 158 24.11 6.04 -1.03
N GLU A 159 23.40 7.02 -0.48
CA GLU A 159 21.94 7.10 -0.43
C GLU A 159 21.52 8.57 -0.25
N HIS A 160 20.29 8.92 -0.65
CA HIS A 160 19.75 10.28 -0.54
C HIS A 160 20.58 11.36 -1.27
N LEU A 161 21.27 11.00 -2.35
CA LEU A 161 22.08 11.93 -3.15
C LEU A 161 21.22 12.92 -3.94
N ASP A 162 19.94 12.61 -4.16
CA ASP A 162 18.92 13.55 -4.63
C ASP A 162 18.82 14.78 -3.71
N TYR A 163 18.96 14.55 -2.40
CA TYR A 163 18.93 15.58 -1.36
C TYR A 163 20.31 16.15 -1.07
N HIS A 164 21.26 15.32 -0.61
CA HIS A 164 22.59 15.74 -0.12
C HIS A 164 23.56 16.16 -1.23
N LYS A 165 23.22 15.90 -2.50
CA LYS A 165 24.01 16.17 -3.72
C LYS A 165 25.29 15.34 -3.85
N THR A 166 26.08 15.21 -2.79
CA THR A 166 27.33 14.43 -2.76
C THR A 166 27.35 13.42 -1.62
N PHE A 167 28.20 12.39 -1.75
CA PHE A 167 28.36 11.37 -0.72
C PHE A 167 29.14 11.92 0.49
N GLU A 168 30.07 12.83 0.23
CA GLU A 168 30.87 13.55 1.22
C GLU A 168 29.97 14.37 2.14
N GLU A 169 28.99 15.08 1.58
CA GLU A 169 28.04 15.87 2.37
C GLU A 169 27.13 14.97 3.21
N TYR A 170 26.59 13.90 2.61
CA TYR A 170 25.82 12.89 3.34
C TYR A 170 26.59 12.28 4.52
N LYS A 171 27.88 12.00 4.32
CA LYS A 171 28.78 11.50 5.38
C LYS A 171 29.03 12.58 6.43
N ARG A 172 29.31 13.83 6.04
CA ARG A 172 29.54 14.97 6.93
C ARG A 172 28.36 15.18 7.88
N VAL A 173 27.13 15.21 7.36
CA VAL A 173 25.90 15.35 8.14
C VAL A 173 25.78 14.25 9.20
N LYS A 174 26.01 12.99 8.83
CA LYS A 174 25.95 11.89 9.81
C LYS A 174 27.04 11.99 10.88
N MET A 175 28.26 12.34 10.49
CA MET A 175 29.37 12.49 11.43
C MET A 175 29.15 13.67 12.40
N MET A 176 28.48 14.73 11.97
CA MET A 176 28.09 15.84 12.85
C MET A 176 27.23 15.34 14.03
N PHE A 177 26.26 14.47 13.76
CA PHE A 177 25.46 13.83 14.81
C PHE A 177 26.28 12.84 15.65
N ILE A 178 27.12 12.00 15.03
CA ILE A 178 27.95 11.05 15.80
C ILE A 178 28.84 11.81 16.79
N ASN A 179 29.38 12.95 16.38
CA ASN A 179 30.24 13.77 17.22
C ASN A 179 29.50 14.53 18.33
N SER A 180 28.16 14.63 18.30
CA SER A 180 27.38 15.40 19.26
C SER A 180 27.04 14.65 20.55
N ALA A 181 27.24 13.33 20.62
CA ALA A 181 26.94 12.52 21.80
C ALA A 181 28.18 12.26 22.66
N LYS A 182 27.95 11.94 23.95
CA LYS A 182 28.99 11.63 24.93
C LYS A 182 29.75 10.36 24.57
N PHE A 183 29.03 9.30 24.21
CA PHE A 183 29.59 8.02 23.80
C PHE A 183 29.20 7.71 22.36
N ARG A 184 30.11 7.03 21.65
CA ARG A 184 29.98 6.74 20.22
C ARG A 184 30.15 5.25 20.00
N VAL A 185 29.17 4.63 19.37
CA VAL A 185 29.19 3.20 19.02
C VAL A 185 29.16 3.07 17.50
N PHE A 186 30.06 2.25 16.97
CA PHE A 186 30.17 1.97 15.54
C PHE A 186 29.90 0.50 15.31
N SER A 187 28.99 0.17 14.39
CA SER A 187 28.73 -1.23 14.09
C SER A 187 29.96 -1.92 13.50
N PRO A 188 30.19 -3.19 13.85
CA PRO A 188 31.29 -3.94 13.29
C PRO A 188 31.07 -4.23 11.80
N SER A 189 32.14 -4.53 11.07
CA SER A 189 32.09 -4.89 9.65
C SER A 189 31.53 -6.29 9.39
N SER A 190 31.59 -7.17 10.38
CA SER A 190 31.08 -8.54 10.36
C SER A 190 30.67 -8.95 11.77
N SER A 191 29.85 -10.00 11.89
CA SER A 191 29.46 -10.51 13.21
C SER A 191 29.69 -12.01 13.32
N LYS A 192 30.18 -12.44 14.48
CA LYS A 192 30.24 -13.87 14.84
C LYS A 192 28.93 -14.37 15.44
N LEU A 193 27.99 -13.49 15.74
CA LEU A 193 26.68 -13.87 16.27
C LEU A 193 25.88 -14.62 15.20
N LYS A 194 25.16 -15.65 15.64
CA LYS A 194 24.23 -16.44 14.82
C LYS A 194 22.88 -16.59 15.53
N ILE A 195 22.40 -15.48 16.09
CA ILE A 195 21.17 -15.41 16.89
C ILE A 195 19.98 -15.05 15.99
N LEU A 196 20.18 -14.11 15.08
CA LEU A 196 19.12 -13.59 14.20
C LEU A 196 19.28 -14.09 12.77
N GLN A 197 18.20 -13.97 12.01
CA GLN A 197 18.16 -14.30 10.59
C GLN A 197 19.01 -13.33 9.77
N GLY A 198 20.05 -13.83 9.11
CA GLY A 198 20.95 -13.04 8.26
C GLY A 198 22.08 -12.34 9.03
N GLU A 199 23.26 -12.27 8.41
CA GLU A 199 24.45 -11.66 9.02
C GLU A 199 24.24 -10.18 9.36
N PHE A 200 23.59 -9.42 8.49
CA PHE A 200 23.31 -8.00 8.70
C PHE A 200 22.47 -7.73 9.97
N ASN A 201 21.57 -8.65 10.36
CA ASN A 201 20.83 -8.53 11.61
C ASN A 201 21.71 -8.89 12.82
N ASN A 202 22.66 -9.81 12.66
CA ASN A 202 23.61 -10.14 13.72
C ASN A 202 24.64 -9.01 13.94
N ILE A 203 25.04 -8.30 12.89
CA ILE A 203 25.81 -7.05 13.00
C ILE A 203 25.02 -6.03 13.83
N ASN A 204 23.75 -5.77 13.50
CA ASN A 204 22.90 -4.85 14.28
C ASN A 204 22.75 -5.33 15.74
N ALA A 205 22.66 -6.64 15.97
CA ALA A 205 22.56 -7.23 17.31
C ALA A 205 23.84 -7.04 18.12
N GLU A 206 25.01 -7.21 17.51
CA GLU A 206 26.30 -6.96 18.15
C GLU A 206 26.46 -5.49 18.53
N THR A 207 26.06 -4.57 17.63
CA THR A 207 25.99 -3.14 17.94
C THR A 207 25.06 -2.84 19.12
N ALA A 208 23.88 -3.48 19.17
CA ALA A 208 22.94 -3.29 20.27
C ALA A 208 23.48 -3.83 21.60
N VAL A 209 24.24 -4.92 21.58
CA VAL A 209 24.94 -5.47 22.75
C VAL A 209 26.01 -4.49 23.26
N GLU A 210 26.77 -3.87 22.35
CA GLU A 210 27.77 -2.87 22.72
C GLU A 210 27.14 -1.64 23.38
N VAL A 211 26.03 -1.13 22.83
CA VAL A 211 25.23 -0.06 23.47
C VAL A 211 24.75 -0.48 24.86
N ALA A 212 24.27 -1.73 25.01
CA ALA A 212 23.79 -2.22 26.29
C ALA A 212 24.91 -2.29 27.34
N MET A 213 26.11 -2.70 26.94
CA MET A 213 27.30 -2.73 27.79
C MET A 213 27.69 -1.33 28.28
N GLU A 214 27.67 -0.33 27.40
CA GLU A 214 27.90 1.08 27.77
C GLU A 214 26.85 1.59 28.78
N LEU A 215 25.62 1.06 28.71
CA LEU A 215 24.55 1.38 29.67
C LEU A 215 24.60 0.54 30.97
N GLY A 216 25.65 -0.25 31.16
CA GLY A 216 25.88 -1.07 32.36
C GLY A 216 25.12 -2.42 32.38
N ILE A 217 24.63 -2.89 31.23
CA ILE A 217 24.02 -4.21 31.09
C ILE A 217 25.10 -5.20 30.68
N SER A 218 25.26 -6.30 31.44
CA SER A 218 26.28 -7.30 31.12
C SER A 218 26.05 -7.92 29.73
N LYS A 219 27.15 -8.24 29.04
CA LYS A 219 27.12 -8.90 27.72
C LYS A 219 26.26 -10.17 27.73
N GLU A 220 26.37 -10.97 28.79
CA GLU A 220 25.57 -12.20 28.96
C GLU A 220 24.07 -11.90 28.99
N LYS A 221 23.64 -10.90 29.76
CA LYS A 221 22.24 -10.51 29.87
C LYS A 221 21.70 -9.97 28.54
N ALA A 222 22.50 -9.16 27.84
CA ALA A 222 22.15 -8.65 26.52
C ALA A 222 22.04 -9.77 25.47
N LEU A 223 22.97 -10.72 25.44
CA LEU A 223 22.88 -11.86 24.52
C LEU A 223 21.70 -12.78 24.84
N LYS A 224 21.36 -12.93 26.12
CA LYS A 224 20.21 -13.73 26.55
C LYS A 224 18.89 -13.12 26.08
N SER A 225 18.72 -11.80 26.21
CA SER A 225 17.48 -11.13 25.78
C SER A 225 17.26 -11.20 24.27
N LEU A 226 18.34 -11.20 23.47
CA LEU A 226 18.23 -11.34 22.01
C LEU A 226 17.60 -12.65 21.55
N LYS A 227 17.58 -13.71 22.36
CA LYS A 227 16.95 -14.99 22.01
C LYS A 227 15.42 -14.91 21.87
N THR A 228 14.79 -13.96 22.55
CA THR A 228 13.33 -13.73 22.49
C THR A 228 12.95 -12.60 21.53
N PHE A 229 13.94 -11.95 20.91
CA PHE A 229 13.70 -10.82 20.02
C PHE A 229 12.96 -11.27 18.76
N LYS A 230 11.91 -10.52 18.42
CA LYS A 230 11.21 -10.65 17.14
C LYS A 230 11.58 -9.46 16.27
N LEU A 231 11.90 -9.74 15.00
CA LEU A 231 12.16 -8.68 14.05
C LEU A 231 10.92 -7.77 13.90
N PRO A 232 11.12 -6.46 13.70
CA PRO A 232 10.02 -5.54 13.46
C PRO A 232 9.23 -5.93 12.20
N SER A 233 7.94 -5.55 12.15
CA SER A 233 7.14 -5.78 10.94
C SER A 233 7.82 -5.19 9.70
N GLY A 234 7.79 -5.92 8.58
CA GLY A 234 8.43 -5.54 7.33
C GLY A 234 9.97 -5.57 7.35
N ARG A 235 10.59 -6.35 8.25
CA ARG A 235 12.04 -6.62 8.29
C ARG A 235 12.26 -8.14 8.33
N LEU A 236 12.51 -8.75 7.17
CA LEU A 236 12.55 -10.21 6.99
C LEU A 236 11.37 -10.92 7.68
N GLU A 237 10.17 -10.32 7.57
CA GLU A 237 8.96 -10.83 8.20
C GLU A 237 8.44 -12.03 7.40
N GLU A 238 8.51 -13.23 7.97
CA GLU A 238 7.90 -14.41 7.39
C GLU A 238 6.38 -14.38 7.60
N ILE A 239 5.62 -14.47 6.51
CA ILE A 239 4.17 -14.57 6.54
C ILE A 239 3.81 -16.05 6.59
N ASP A 240 3.13 -16.48 7.66
CA ASP A 240 2.59 -17.83 7.73
C ASP A 240 1.55 -18.03 6.63
N THR A 241 1.84 -18.92 5.70
CA THR A 241 1.02 -19.20 4.53
C THR A 241 0.19 -20.46 4.67
N HIS A 242 0.54 -21.34 5.61
CA HIS A 242 0.10 -22.74 5.63
C HIS A 242 0.26 -23.45 4.25
N ARG A 243 1.26 -23.04 3.46
CA ARG A 243 1.61 -23.63 2.15
C ARG A 243 2.98 -24.28 2.21
N ASP A 244 3.26 -25.11 1.21
CA ASP A 244 4.56 -25.78 1.05
C ASP A 244 5.68 -24.85 0.54
N PHE A 245 5.40 -23.55 0.41
CA PHE A 245 6.36 -22.50 0.05
C PHE A 245 6.31 -21.37 1.08
N ARG A 246 7.41 -20.65 1.23
CA ARG A 246 7.57 -19.60 2.24
C ARG A 246 7.44 -18.22 1.61
N VAL A 247 6.93 -17.26 2.38
CA VAL A 247 6.76 -15.87 1.91
C VAL A 247 7.37 -14.90 2.92
N PHE A 248 8.19 -13.98 2.44
CA PHE A 248 8.85 -12.96 3.26
C PHE A 248 8.50 -11.57 2.77
N VAL A 249 8.28 -10.64 3.71
CA VAL A 249 8.11 -9.21 3.45
C VAL A 249 9.26 -8.44 4.10
N ASP A 250 9.92 -7.59 3.32
CA ASP A 250 11.06 -6.79 3.78
C ASP A 250 11.08 -5.39 3.13
N PHE A 251 11.70 -4.43 3.80
CA PHE A 251 11.76 -3.02 3.36
C PHE A 251 12.96 -2.70 2.48
N ALA A 252 13.73 -3.68 2.04
CA ALA A 252 14.89 -3.47 1.18
C ALA A 252 14.51 -2.70 -0.10
N HIS A 253 14.82 -1.40 -0.13
CA HIS A 253 14.52 -0.46 -1.22
C HIS A 253 15.79 0.21 -1.80
N THR A 254 16.96 -0.33 -1.48
CA THR A 254 18.28 0.10 -1.97
C THR A 254 19.04 -1.09 -2.57
N PRO A 255 20.02 -0.88 -3.46
CA PRO A 255 20.86 -1.94 -4.02
C PRO A 255 21.43 -2.89 -2.96
N ASP A 256 22.23 -2.40 -2.01
CA ASP A 256 22.92 -3.32 -1.08
C ASP A 256 21.98 -3.91 0.00
N SER A 257 20.84 -3.28 0.32
CA SER A 257 19.87 -3.91 1.25
C SER A 257 19.14 -5.04 0.54
N LEU A 258 18.79 -4.87 -0.74
CA LEU A 258 18.21 -5.90 -1.57
C LEU A 258 19.20 -7.05 -1.79
N GLU A 259 20.47 -6.75 -2.03
CA GLU A 259 21.52 -7.76 -2.16
C GLU A 259 21.67 -8.59 -0.88
N ALA A 260 21.79 -7.93 0.29
CA ALA A 260 21.97 -8.60 1.57
C ALA A 260 20.79 -9.55 1.89
N VAL A 261 19.56 -9.07 1.71
CA VAL A 261 18.37 -9.88 1.98
C VAL A 261 18.22 -11.04 0.99
N LEU A 262 18.47 -10.81 -0.31
CA LEU A 262 18.39 -11.87 -1.31
C LEU A 262 19.48 -12.93 -1.11
N LYS A 263 20.72 -12.55 -0.78
CA LYS A 263 21.79 -13.50 -0.45
C LYS A 263 21.40 -14.37 0.74
N TYR A 264 20.86 -13.77 1.81
CA TYR A 264 20.36 -14.53 2.94
C TYR A 264 19.22 -15.48 2.55
N LEU A 265 18.18 -14.98 1.89
CA LEU A 265 17.05 -15.83 1.47
C LEU A 265 17.52 -16.97 0.56
N ARG A 266 18.53 -16.73 -0.28
CA ARG A 266 19.14 -17.75 -1.12
C ARG A 266 19.74 -18.91 -0.31
N THR A 267 20.43 -18.62 0.79
CA THR A 267 21.00 -19.67 1.67
C THR A 267 19.96 -20.59 2.30
N ILE A 268 18.72 -20.12 2.45
CA ILE A 268 17.64 -20.89 3.09
C ILE A 268 16.58 -21.39 2.10
N THR A 269 16.71 -21.06 0.80
CA THR A 269 15.77 -21.50 -0.23
C THR A 269 16.09 -22.94 -0.64
N LYS A 270 15.07 -23.81 -0.70
CA LYS A 270 15.23 -25.20 -1.13
C LYS A 270 15.08 -25.39 -2.64
N ASN A 271 14.23 -24.59 -3.27
CA ASN A 271 13.97 -24.62 -4.72
C ASN A 271 14.21 -23.22 -5.33
N ARG A 272 13.16 -22.49 -5.72
CA ARG A 272 13.31 -21.18 -6.37
C ARG A 272 13.12 -20.01 -5.41
N LEU A 273 13.87 -18.93 -5.60
CA LEU A 273 13.63 -17.61 -5.00
C LEU A 273 12.99 -16.72 -6.04
N ILE A 274 11.78 -16.27 -5.74
CA ILE A 274 11.01 -15.33 -6.53
C ILE A 274 11.06 -13.99 -5.79
N SER A 275 11.60 -12.95 -6.43
CA SER A 275 11.74 -11.60 -5.87
C SER A 275 10.71 -10.66 -6.49
N VAL A 276 9.91 -9.97 -5.69
CA VAL A 276 8.89 -9.00 -6.13
C VAL A 276 9.22 -7.63 -5.54
N PHE A 277 9.50 -6.63 -6.37
CA PHE A 277 9.81 -5.28 -5.86
C PHE A 277 9.64 -4.19 -6.92
N GLY A 278 9.55 -2.95 -6.46
CA GLY A 278 9.53 -1.75 -7.28
C GLY A 278 10.66 -0.79 -6.93
N CYS A 279 10.62 0.39 -7.52
CA CYS A 279 11.47 1.51 -7.13
C CYS A 279 10.64 2.78 -7.10
N ALA A 280 10.77 3.57 -6.03
CA ALA A 280 10.12 4.87 -5.92
C ALA A 280 10.50 5.86 -7.04
N GLY A 281 9.50 6.62 -7.49
CA GLY A 281 9.62 7.83 -8.30
C GLY A 281 10.22 8.99 -7.50
N GLU A 282 10.70 10.01 -8.21
CA GLU A 282 11.34 11.23 -7.70
C GLU A 282 12.50 10.95 -6.73
N ARG A 283 13.16 9.80 -6.92
CA ARG A 283 14.34 9.35 -6.17
C ARG A 283 15.46 9.01 -7.14
N ASP A 284 16.66 8.79 -6.61
CA ASP A 284 17.86 8.49 -7.42
C ASP A 284 17.58 7.39 -8.49
N PRO A 285 17.51 7.74 -9.79
CA PRO A 285 17.22 6.79 -10.84
C PRO A 285 18.37 5.80 -11.07
N LYS A 286 19.60 6.15 -10.67
CA LYS A 286 20.78 5.28 -10.85
C LYS A 286 20.64 3.98 -10.06
N LYS A 287 19.91 4.00 -8.93
CA LYS A 287 19.68 2.81 -8.10
C LYS A 287 18.81 1.75 -8.80
N ARG A 288 17.88 2.17 -9.67
CA ARG A 288 16.88 1.30 -10.32
C ARG A 288 17.54 0.18 -11.13
N SER A 289 18.46 0.56 -12.02
CA SER A 289 19.20 -0.40 -12.85
C SER A 289 20.07 -1.36 -12.02
N LYS A 290 20.69 -0.86 -10.94
CA LYS A 290 21.51 -1.66 -10.02
C LYS A 290 20.67 -2.70 -9.28
N MET A 291 19.51 -2.30 -8.74
CA MET A 291 18.60 -3.21 -8.05
C MET A 291 18.06 -4.29 -9.00
N GLY A 292 17.70 -3.91 -10.23
CA GLY A 292 17.29 -4.87 -11.26
C GLY A 292 18.37 -5.91 -11.57
N LYS A 293 19.62 -5.47 -11.75
CA LYS A 293 20.80 -6.34 -11.93
C LYS A 293 20.95 -7.33 -10.77
N ILE A 294 21.10 -6.80 -9.55
CA ILE A 294 21.31 -7.57 -8.31
C ILE A 294 20.23 -8.64 -8.13
N SER A 295 18.96 -8.26 -8.30
CA SER A 295 17.85 -9.20 -8.10
C SER A 295 17.94 -10.37 -9.09
N THR A 296 18.20 -10.10 -10.37
CA THR A 296 18.31 -11.17 -11.38
C THR A 296 19.57 -12.01 -11.29
N GLU A 297 20.64 -11.50 -10.65
CA GLU A 297 21.85 -12.28 -10.37
C GLU A 297 21.61 -13.33 -9.28
N ILE A 298 20.80 -13.00 -8.27
CA ILE A 298 20.61 -13.84 -7.07
C ILE A 298 19.32 -14.67 -7.13
N ALA A 299 18.21 -14.07 -7.54
CA ALA A 299 16.91 -14.73 -7.63
C ALA A 299 16.78 -15.56 -8.91
N ASP A 300 15.92 -16.58 -8.86
CA ASP A 300 15.59 -17.40 -10.04
C ASP A 300 14.59 -16.68 -10.94
N LEU A 301 13.71 -15.85 -10.34
CA LEU A 301 12.79 -14.96 -11.05
C LEU A 301 12.62 -13.65 -10.29
N SER A 302 12.76 -12.53 -11.00
CA SER A 302 12.43 -11.19 -10.50
C SER A 302 11.16 -10.65 -11.14
N ILE A 303 10.27 -10.06 -10.35
CA ILE A 303 9.04 -9.41 -10.80
C ILE A 303 9.16 -7.94 -10.43
N PHE A 304 9.34 -7.10 -11.45
CA PHE A 304 9.41 -5.65 -11.28
C PHE A 304 8.01 -5.04 -11.36
N THR A 305 7.69 -4.18 -10.39
CA THR A 305 6.33 -3.63 -10.19
C THR A 305 6.35 -2.20 -9.63
N ALA A 306 5.17 -1.60 -9.43
CA ALA A 306 5.03 -0.35 -8.70
C ALA A 306 5.44 -0.45 -7.21
N GLU A 307 5.93 0.69 -6.73
CA GLU A 307 6.14 1.05 -5.33
C GLU A 307 5.41 2.40 -5.14
N ASP A 308 6.13 3.48 -4.87
CA ASP A 308 5.59 4.85 -4.90
C ASP A 308 5.98 5.52 -6.21
N THR A 309 5.13 5.44 -7.24
CA THR A 309 5.48 6.00 -8.56
C THR A 309 5.55 7.53 -8.55
N ARG A 310 4.82 8.17 -7.63
CA ARG A 310 4.68 9.63 -7.56
C ARG A 310 4.28 10.18 -8.94
N THR A 311 4.90 11.27 -9.39
CA THR A 311 4.62 11.85 -10.72
C THR A 311 5.28 11.11 -11.88
N GLU A 312 6.16 10.13 -11.63
CA GLU A 312 6.81 9.38 -12.70
C GLU A 312 5.92 8.26 -13.27
N SER A 313 6.08 8.01 -14.57
CA SER A 313 5.43 6.87 -15.23
C SER A 313 5.99 5.55 -14.73
N ILE A 314 5.11 4.64 -14.29
CA ILE A 314 5.50 3.28 -13.93
C ILE A 314 6.26 2.57 -15.06
N PHE A 315 5.88 2.83 -16.32
CA PHE A 315 6.54 2.20 -17.47
C PHE A 315 7.99 2.67 -17.65
N ASP A 316 8.29 3.92 -17.30
CA ASP A 316 9.65 4.45 -17.34
C ASP A 316 10.49 3.89 -16.19
N ILE A 317 9.92 3.79 -14.98
CA ILE A 317 10.56 3.14 -13.84
C ILE A 317 10.91 1.69 -14.18
N LEU A 318 9.95 0.91 -14.71
CA LEU A 318 10.16 -0.48 -15.12
C LEU A 318 11.22 -0.60 -16.23
N LYS A 319 11.22 0.33 -17.20
CA LYS A 319 12.24 0.40 -18.26
C LYS A 319 13.64 0.63 -17.69
N GLN A 320 13.77 1.47 -16.67
CA GLN A 320 15.05 1.73 -16.02
C GLN A 320 15.52 0.54 -15.17
N MET A 321 14.61 -0.11 -14.42
CA MET A 321 14.92 -1.31 -13.63
C MET A 321 15.47 -2.44 -14.50
N ARG A 322 14.86 -2.71 -15.66
CA ARG A 322 15.29 -3.80 -16.55
C ARG A 322 16.57 -3.52 -17.34
N SER A 323 17.07 -2.29 -17.35
CA SER A 323 18.19 -1.88 -18.23
C SER A 323 19.49 -2.66 -18.02
N LYS A 324 19.74 -3.15 -16.80
CA LYS A 324 20.91 -3.99 -16.44
C LYS A 324 20.51 -5.36 -15.89
N ALA A 325 19.23 -5.72 -15.97
CA ALA A 325 18.73 -7.01 -15.50
C ALA A 325 19.08 -8.13 -16.49
N ILE A 326 19.32 -9.34 -15.99
CA ILE A 326 19.60 -10.51 -16.84
C ILE A 326 18.33 -10.88 -17.61
N LYS A 327 18.41 -10.94 -18.94
CA LYS A 327 17.29 -11.32 -19.82
C LYS A 327 16.73 -12.69 -19.41
N ASN A 328 15.42 -12.88 -19.56
CA ASN A 328 14.68 -14.12 -19.20
C ASN A 328 14.64 -14.47 -17.71
N LYS A 329 15.27 -13.69 -16.82
CA LYS A 329 15.15 -13.83 -15.36
C LYS A 329 14.18 -12.84 -14.72
N PHE A 330 13.46 -12.05 -15.52
CA PHE A 330 12.49 -11.12 -14.98
C PHE A 330 11.23 -11.00 -15.83
N ILE A 331 10.17 -10.56 -15.18
CA ILE A 331 8.94 -10.05 -15.80
C ILE A 331 8.58 -8.69 -15.21
N CYS A 332 7.75 -7.93 -15.93
CA CYS A 332 7.23 -6.65 -15.46
C CYS A 332 5.71 -6.73 -15.33
N ILE A 333 5.19 -6.42 -14.15
CA ILE A 333 3.77 -6.33 -13.85
C ILE A 333 3.56 -4.98 -13.16
N PRO A 334 2.93 -3.97 -13.79
CA PRO A 334 2.88 -2.62 -13.23
C PRO A 334 2.15 -2.54 -11.88
N GLU A 335 1.04 -3.26 -11.75
CA GLU A 335 0.25 -3.28 -10.51
C GLU A 335 0.85 -4.22 -9.45
N ARG A 336 1.19 -3.65 -8.28
CA ARG A 336 1.83 -4.39 -7.17
C ARG A 336 1.01 -5.58 -6.68
N GLY A 337 -0.31 -5.42 -6.57
CA GLY A 337 -1.18 -6.52 -6.17
C GLY A 337 -1.17 -7.68 -7.16
N GLU A 338 -1.19 -7.40 -8.46
CA GLU A 338 -1.12 -8.45 -9.47
C GLU A 338 0.28 -9.07 -9.57
N ALA A 339 1.34 -8.29 -9.31
CA ALA A 339 2.70 -8.82 -9.22
C ALA A 339 2.85 -9.85 -8.09
N ILE A 340 2.33 -9.52 -6.90
CA ILE A 340 2.31 -10.42 -5.75
C ILE A 340 1.40 -11.62 -6.02
N ALA A 341 0.18 -11.40 -6.54
CA ALA A 341 -0.74 -12.49 -6.87
C ALA A 341 -0.13 -13.48 -7.86
N HIS A 342 0.55 -12.98 -8.90
CA HIS A 342 1.27 -13.81 -9.87
C HIS A 342 2.39 -14.61 -9.19
N ALA A 343 3.23 -13.96 -8.36
CA ALA A 343 4.32 -14.62 -7.64
C ALA A 343 3.82 -15.80 -6.78
N LEU A 344 2.73 -15.58 -6.03
CA LEU A 344 2.11 -16.61 -5.19
C LEU A 344 1.49 -17.74 -6.04
N SER A 345 0.90 -17.43 -7.19
CA SER A 345 0.24 -18.42 -8.05
C SER A 345 1.23 -19.40 -8.70
N ILE A 346 2.45 -18.96 -8.98
CA ILE A 346 3.47 -19.79 -9.63
C ILE A 346 4.40 -20.49 -8.62
N ALA A 347 4.31 -20.15 -7.33
CA ALA A 347 5.15 -20.70 -6.28
C ALA A 347 4.85 -22.18 -6.06
N LYS A 348 5.91 -22.99 -5.94
CA LYS A 348 5.86 -24.44 -5.76
C LYS A 348 6.49 -24.83 -4.42
N LYS A 349 6.27 -26.08 -4.01
CA LYS A 349 6.89 -26.67 -2.81
C LYS A 349 8.40 -26.37 -2.75
N GLY A 350 8.86 -25.83 -1.63
CA GLY A 350 10.25 -25.46 -1.39
C GLY A 350 10.69 -24.10 -1.94
N ASP A 351 9.83 -23.39 -2.67
CA ASP A 351 10.11 -22.02 -3.13
C ASP A 351 10.05 -21.02 -1.95
N ILE A 352 10.74 -19.90 -2.15
CA ILE A 352 10.62 -18.68 -1.34
C ILE A 352 10.15 -17.54 -2.23
N VAL A 353 9.10 -16.83 -1.81
CA VAL A 353 8.68 -15.55 -2.42
C VAL A 353 9.09 -14.42 -1.48
N GLY A 354 9.94 -13.51 -1.95
CA GLY A 354 10.31 -12.30 -1.23
C GLY A 354 9.64 -11.07 -1.83
N VAL A 355 8.94 -10.29 -1.02
CA VAL A 355 8.29 -9.03 -1.40
C VAL A 355 9.03 -7.88 -0.74
N PHE A 356 9.62 -6.99 -1.55
CA PHE A 356 10.54 -5.96 -1.09
C PHE A 356 10.07 -4.54 -1.41
N GLY A 357 10.66 -3.55 -0.73
CA GLY A 357 10.43 -2.12 -0.96
C GLY A 357 9.57 -1.49 0.13
N LYS A 358 8.31 -1.91 0.25
CA LYS A 358 7.32 -1.26 1.13
C LYS A 358 7.41 -1.71 2.60
N GLY A 359 7.76 -2.98 2.87
CA GLY A 359 7.98 -3.47 4.23
C GLY A 359 6.80 -3.20 5.18
N HIS A 360 6.96 -2.26 6.12
CA HIS A 360 5.92 -1.90 7.10
C HIS A 360 4.93 -0.85 6.56
N GLU A 361 5.24 -0.16 5.47
CA GLU A 361 4.46 0.96 4.95
C GLU A 361 3.01 0.55 4.62
N LYS A 362 2.11 1.52 4.80
CA LYS A 362 0.65 1.32 4.73
C LYS A 362 -0.04 2.07 3.58
N SER A 363 0.74 2.59 2.63
CA SER A 363 0.25 3.28 1.45
C SER A 363 1.13 3.05 0.22
N MET A 364 0.62 3.36 -0.97
CA MET A 364 1.37 3.57 -2.21
C MET A 364 1.01 4.92 -2.81
N CYS A 365 2.02 5.71 -3.15
CA CYS A 365 1.84 7.04 -3.71
C CYS A 365 1.78 7.02 -5.25
N TYR A 366 0.65 7.46 -5.81
CA TYR A 366 0.46 7.68 -7.25
C TYR A 366 0.14 9.16 -7.49
N LEU A 367 0.93 9.84 -8.32
CA LEU A 367 0.94 11.30 -8.41
C LEU A 367 1.16 11.92 -7.01
N ASN A 368 0.14 12.63 -6.50
CA ASN A 368 0.15 13.22 -5.17
C ASN A 368 -0.88 12.56 -4.23
N PHE A 369 -1.33 11.35 -4.56
CA PHE A 369 -2.38 10.63 -3.85
C PHE A 369 -1.83 9.40 -3.14
N GLU A 370 -2.00 9.34 -1.82
CA GLU A 370 -1.63 8.20 -0.98
C GLU A 370 -2.76 7.17 -0.95
N HIS A 371 -2.61 6.09 -1.71
CA HIS A 371 -3.57 4.99 -1.73
C HIS A 371 -3.27 4.00 -0.63
N SER A 372 -4.28 3.55 0.11
CA SER A 372 -4.09 2.54 1.16
C SER A 372 -3.54 1.24 0.57
N TRP A 373 -2.44 0.73 1.15
CA TRP A 373 -1.77 -0.48 0.68
C TRP A 373 -1.08 -1.20 1.83
N ASN A 374 -1.04 -2.52 1.86
CA ASN A 374 -0.29 -3.26 2.89
C ASN A 374 0.08 -4.64 2.34
N ASP A 375 1.37 -4.87 2.07
CA ASP A 375 1.86 -6.13 1.50
C ASP A 375 1.44 -7.34 2.35
N GLN A 376 1.62 -7.28 3.67
CA GLN A 376 1.28 -8.37 4.58
C GLN A 376 -0.21 -8.70 4.54
N LYS A 377 -1.07 -7.68 4.60
CA LYS A 377 -2.53 -7.85 4.58
C LYS A 377 -2.98 -8.43 3.23
N PHE A 378 -2.45 -7.90 2.12
CA PHE A 378 -2.78 -8.36 0.79
C PHE A 378 -2.41 -9.84 0.59
N ILE A 379 -1.19 -10.24 1.00
CA ILE A 379 -0.72 -11.63 0.95
C ILE A 379 -1.62 -12.55 1.79
N LYS A 380 -1.91 -12.19 3.05
CA LYS A 380 -2.77 -12.98 3.94
C LYS A 380 -4.17 -13.16 3.36
N ASN A 381 -4.77 -12.09 2.87
CA ASN A 381 -6.11 -12.13 2.25
C ASN A 381 -6.16 -13.06 1.04
N LEU A 382 -5.15 -13.02 0.17
CA LEU A 382 -5.08 -13.91 -0.99
C LEU A 382 -4.91 -15.38 -0.60
N LEU A 383 -4.07 -15.67 0.40
CA LEU A 383 -3.78 -17.04 0.81
C LEU A 383 -4.94 -17.72 1.55
N LEU A 384 -5.72 -16.95 2.31
CA LEU A 384 -6.97 -17.36 2.97
C LEU A 384 -8.17 -17.40 2.01
N GLY A 385 -7.97 -17.00 0.76
CA GLY A 385 -9.02 -16.74 -0.22
C GLY A 385 -9.90 -17.94 -0.61
N TYR A 386 -10.96 -17.64 -1.36
CA TYR A 386 -11.99 -18.58 -1.77
C TYR A 386 -11.47 -19.57 -2.82
N LYS A 387 -11.40 -20.86 -2.46
CA LYS A 387 -10.97 -21.94 -3.37
C LYS A 387 -12.01 -22.30 -4.44
N ASP A 388 -13.30 -22.17 -4.14
CA ASP A 388 -14.42 -22.60 -4.98
C ASP A 388 -15.12 -21.44 -5.73
N LEU A 389 -14.49 -20.26 -5.76
CA LEU A 389 -15.02 -19.05 -6.39
C LEU A 389 -14.06 -18.56 -7.48
N SER A 390 -14.62 -18.16 -8.63
CA SER A 390 -13.89 -17.38 -9.64
C SER A 390 -14.59 -16.05 -9.90
N GLY A 391 -13.82 -15.02 -10.22
CA GLY A 391 -14.32 -13.69 -10.57
C GLY A 391 -14.11 -13.38 -12.06
N ILE A 392 -15.11 -12.78 -12.68
CA ILE A 392 -15.09 -12.24 -14.04
C ILE A 392 -15.18 -10.73 -13.93
N ILE A 393 -14.24 -10.01 -14.55
CA ILE A 393 -14.27 -8.55 -14.64
C ILE A 393 -14.64 -8.17 -16.07
N LEU A 394 -15.77 -7.50 -16.26
CA LEU A 394 -16.21 -7.05 -17.58
C LEU A 394 -15.49 -5.74 -17.94
N ALA A 395 -14.58 -5.81 -18.91
CA ALA A 395 -13.67 -4.72 -19.27
C ALA A 395 -13.50 -4.55 -20.80
N ALA A 396 -14.44 -5.08 -21.59
CA ALA A 396 -14.32 -5.13 -23.05
C ALA A 396 -14.86 -3.89 -23.77
N GLY A 397 -15.62 -3.05 -23.05
CA GLY A 397 -16.35 -1.91 -23.62
C GLY A 397 -15.45 -0.76 -24.09
N LYS A 398 -15.86 -0.13 -25.21
CA LYS A 398 -15.21 1.09 -25.72
C LYS A 398 -15.46 2.31 -24.82
N GLY A 399 -16.66 2.42 -24.24
CA GLY A 399 -17.09 3.62 -23.50
C GLY A 399 -17.33 4.81 -24.43
N THR A 400 -18.22 4.68 -25.42
CA THR A 400 -18.47 5.72 -26.44
C THR A 400 -18.86 7.09 -25.85
N ARG A 401 -19.49 7.10 -24.67
CA ARG A 401 -19.88 8.30 -23.91
C ARG A 401 -18.71 9.04 -23.24
N MET A 402 -17.53 8.41 -23.13
CA MET A 402 -16.32 9.03 -22.54
C MET A 402 -15.64 10.05 -23.45
N LYS A 403 -16.03 10.14 -24.74
CA LYS A 403 -15.40 11.02 -25.73
C LYS A 403 -13.86 10.87 -25.77
N SER A 404 -13.36 9.66 -25.53
CA SER A 404 -11.95 9.32 -25.43
C SER A 404 -11.58 8.15 -26.35
N ASN A 405 -10.33 8.15 -26.80
CA ASN A 405 -9.76 7.06 -27.59
C ASN A 405 -9.22 5.91 -26.74
N LEU A 406 -9.14 6.06 -25.42
CA LEU A 406 -8.72 5.02 -24.48
C LEU A 406 -9.89 4.07 -24.18
N PRO A 407 -9.62 2.77 -23.90
CA PRO A 407 -10.58 1.92 -23.22
C PRO A 407 -11.09 2.58 -21.94
N LYS A 408 -12.40 2.52 -21.72
CA LYS A 408 -13.06 3.14 -20.56
C LYS A 408 -12.35 2.78 -19.23
N VAL A 409 -12.10 1.49 -19.03
CA VAL A 409 -11.55 0.93 -17.79
C VAL A 409 -10.12 1.35 -17.43
N ILE A 410 -9.38 1.98 -18.35
CA ILE A 410 -8.02 2.49 -18.08
C ILE A 410 -7.95 4.00 -17.86
N HIS A 411 -9.09 4.70 -17.92
CA HIS A 411 -9.13 6.05 -17.38
C HIS A 411 -8.78 6.02 -15.90
N THR A 412 -8.08 7.04 -15.45
CA THR A 412 -7.53 7.08 -14.10
C THR A 412 -8.46 7.80 -13.14
N ILE A 413 -8.53 7.31 -11.91
CA ILE A 413 -9.05 8.02 -10.74
C ILE A 413 -7.87 8.17 -9.78
N CYS A 414 -7.55 9.38 -9.33
CA CYS A 414 -6.45 9.69 -8.41
C CYS A 414 -5.12 9.01 -8.83
N GLY A 415 -4.79 9.07 -10.12
CA GLY A 415 -3.55 8.54 -10.68
C GLY A 415 -3.52 7.02 -10.97
N ARG A 416 -4.58 6.26 -10.64
CA ARG A 416 -4.65 4.81 -10.89
C ARG A 416 -5.75 4.45 -11.91
N PRO A 417 -5.53 3.50 -12.84
CA PRO A 417 -6.58 3.01 -13.74
C PRO A 417 -7.79 2.45 -12.98
N MET A 418 -9.02 2.69 -13.46
CA MET A 418 -10.25 2.19 -12.81
C MET A 418 -10.23 0.66 -12.61
N ILE A 419 -9.75 -0.09 -13.60
CA ILE A 419 -9.63 -1.56 -13.51
C ILE A 419 -8.70 -2.01 -12.38
N SER A 420 -7.68 -1.23 -12.03
CA SER A 420 -6.72 -1.57 -10.98
C SER A 420 -7.41 -1.61 -9.60
N TYR A 421 -8.33 -0.69 -9.33
CA TYR A 421 -9.14 -0.73 -8.11
C TYR A 421 -10.01 -1.98 -8.05
N SER A 422 -10.66 -2.33 -9.15
CA SER A 422 -11.54 -3.49 -9.26
C SER A 422 -10.76 -4.79 -9.01
N LEU A 423 -9.58 -4.94 -9.63
CA LEU A 423 -8.67 -6.05 -9.37
C LEU A 423 -8.26 -6.09 -7.90
N GLU A 424 -7.71 -5.00 -7.37
CA GLU A 424 -7.21 -4.92 -6.01
C GLU A 424 -8.30 -5.22 -4.96
N ASN A 425 -9.50 -4.69 -5.14
CA ASN A 425 -10.63 -4.93 -4.23
C ASN A 425 -11.02 -6.42 -4.21
N LEU A 426 -11.15 -7.05 -5.37
CA LEU A 426 -11.47 -8.49 -5.48
C LEU A 426 -10.36 -9.38 -4.90
N ARG A 427 -9.09 -9.03 -5.15
CA ARG A 427 -7.92 -9.72 -4.59
C ARG A 427 -7.90 -9.61 -3.07
N ASN A 428 -8.17 -8.43 -2.53
CA ASN A 428 -8.25 -8.18 -1.09
C ASN A 428 -9.43 -8.90 -0.42
N THR A 429 -10.49 -9.23 -1.17
CA THR A 429 -11.57 -10.13 -0.69
C THR A 429 -11.13 -11.60 -0.67
N GLY A 430 -9.97 -11.93 -1.25
CA GLY A 430 -9.45 -13.29 -1.33
C GLY A 430 -9.85 -14.03 -2.61
N ILE A 431 -10.22 -13.34 -3.68
CA ILE A 431 -10.53 -13.99 -4.96
C ILE A 431 -9.24 -14.19 -5.75
N VAL A 432 -8.77 -15.45 -5.79
CA VAL A 432 -7.51 -15.82 -6.45
C VAL A 432 -7.70 -16.10 -7.94
N ASN A 433 -8.83 -16.64 -8.34
CA ASN A 433 -9.12 -16.93 -9.75
C ASN A 433 -9.89 -15.74 -10.36
N LEU A 434 -9.17 -14.77 -10.92
CA LEU A 434 -9.75 -13.61 -11.59
C LEU A 434 -9.49 -13.65 -13.08
N LEU A 435 -10.52 -13.34 -13.86
CA LEU A 435 -10.48 -13.38 -15.32
C LEU A 435 -11.10 -12.11 -15.92
N PRO A 436 -10.30 -11.10 -16.27
CA PRO A 436 -10.77 -9.96 -17.02
C PRO A 436 -11.19 -10.35 -18.44
N VAL A 437 -12.35 -9.83 -18.88
CA VAL A 437 -12.84 -9.91 -20.26
C VAL A 437 -12.52 -8.60 -20.94
N ILE A 438 -11.57 -8.61 -21.87
CA ILE A 438 -11.07 -7.41 -22.56
C ILE A 438 -11.46 -7.44 -24.04
N GLY A 439 -11.48 -6.27 -24.69
CA GLY A 439 -11.96 -6.17 -26.07
C GLY A 439 -11.36 -4.97 -26.79
N TYR A 440 -12.05 -3.83 -26.74
CA TYR A 440 -11.62 -2.60 -27.40
C TYR A 440 -10.21 -2.18 -26.96
N LYS A 441 -9.30 -1.99 -27.92
CA LYS A 441 -7.87 -1.67 -27.71
C LYS A 441 -7.23 -2.46 -26.55
N ARG A 442 -7.53 -3.76 -26.45
CA ARG A 442 -7.03 -4.68 -25.41
C ARG A 442 -5.54 -4.59 -25.09
N HIS A 443 -4.69 -4.26 -26.06
CA HIS A 443 -3.25 -4.11 -25.84
C HIS A 443 -2.91 -2.97 -24.87
N LEU A 444 -3.75 -1.92 -24.78
CA LEU A 444 -3.60 -0.86 -23.79
C LEU A 444 -4.04 -1.34 -22.40
N VAL A 445 -5.16 -2.06 -22.30
CA VAL A 445 -5.60 -2.67 -21.03
C VAL A 445 -4.53 -3.63 -20.48
N LEU A 446 -4.02 -4.52 -21.32
CA LEU A 446 -2.95 -5.46 -20.97
C LEU A 446 -1.61 -4.78 -20.64
N ARG A 447 -1.39 -3.56 -21.12
CA ARG A 447 -0.21 -2.79 -20.74
C ARG A 447 -0.33 -2.35 -19.28
N GLU A 448 -1.51 -1.90 -18.85
CA GLU A 448 -1.77 -1.46 -17.47
C GLU A 448 -1.81 -2.64 -16.49
N ILE A 449 -2.55 -3.71 -16.79
CA ILE A 449 -2.71 -4.83 -15.84
C ILE A 449 -1.64 -5.94 -16.00
N SER A 450 -0.94 -6.02 -17.13
CA SER A 450 0.00 -7.07 -17.55
C SER A 450 -0.60 -8.23 -18.38
N ARG A 451 0.24 -8.77 -19.27
CA ARG A 451 -0.04 -9.97 -20.09
C ARG A 451 0.16 -11.29 -19.32
N ASN A 452 0.76 -11.23 -18.14
CA ASN A 452 1.01 -12.39 -17.28
C ASN A 452 -0.20 -12.77 -16.41
N ILE A 453 -1.29 -12.02 -16.50
CA ILE A 453 -2.58 -12.34 -15.88
C ILE A 453 -3.42 -13.11 -16.88
N ASP A 454 -4.20 -14.08 -16.40
CA ASP A 454 -5.21 -14.72 -17.23
C ASP A 454 -6.31 -13.74 -17.64
N PHE A 455 -6.58 -13.66 -18.94
CA PHE A 455 -7.70 -12.91 -19.50
C PHE A 455 -8.40 -13.71 -20.61
N VAL A 456 -9.56 -13.21 -21.03
CA VAL A 456 -10.22 -13.64 -22.28
C VAL A 456 -10.53 -12.42 -23.14
N VAL A 457 -10.58 -12.63 -24.46
CA VAL A 457 -10.83 -11.56 -25.42
C VAL A 457 -12.24 -11.69 -25.99
N GLN A 458 -13.05 -10.66 -25.80
CA GLN A 458 -14.29 -10.48 -26.54
C GLN A 458 -14.00 -9.67 -27.81
N ILE A 459 -13.88 -10.36 -28.95
CA ILE A 459 -13.53 -9.74 -30.23
C ILE A 459 -14.65 -8.80 -30.71
N LYS A 460 -15.90 -9.27 -30.67
CA LYS A 460 -17.10 -8.48 -31.00
C LYS A 460 -17.89 -8.22 -29.74
N THR A 461 -18.02 -6.95 -29.36
CA THR A 461 -18.77 -6.53 -28.17
C THR A 461 -20.28 -6.74 -28.39
N SER A 462 -20.78 -7.93 -28.07
CA SER A 462 -22.16 -8.33 -28.31
C SER A 462 -23.03 -8.31 -27.04
N GLY A 463 -22.57 -7.62 -25.98
CA GLY A 463 -23.25 -7.52 -24.69
C GLY A 463 -22.54 -8.25 -23.55
N THR A 464 -23.04 -8.02 -22.33
CA THR A 464 -22.46 -8.56 -21.07
C THR A 464 -22.68 -10.07 -20.93
N GLY A 465 -23.81 -10.60 -21.42
CA GLY A 465 -24.07 -12.04 -21.43
C GLY A 465 -23.09 -12.81 -22.31
N ASP A 466 -22.74 -12.25 -23.48
CA ASP A 466 -21.75 -12.82 -24.39
C ASP A 466 -20.33 -12.79 -23.78
N ALA A 467 -19.98 -11.70 -23.09
CA ALA A 467 -18.70 -11.58 -22.39
C ALA A 467 -18.51 -12.66 -21.32
N VAL A 468 -19.55 -12.90 -20.50
CA VAL A 468 -19.53 -13.96 -19.48
C VAL A 468 -19.51 -15.34 -20.14
N LYS A 469 -20.25 -15.56 -21.23
CA LYS A 469 -20.22 -16.82 -21.98
C LYS A 469 -18.81 -17.17 -22.47
N ILE A 470 -18.07 -16.19 -23.00
CA ILE A 470 -16.67 -16.37 -23.43
C ILE A 470 -15.78 -16.68 -22.22
N ALA A 471 -15.92 -15.95 -21.12
CA ALA A 471 -15.14 -16.19 -19.90
C ALA A 471 -15.32 -17.61 -19.35
N LEU A 472 -16.55 -18.14 -19.39
CA LEU A 472 -16.85 -19.51 -18.94
C LEU A 472 -16.11 -20.59 -19.73
N THR A 473 -15.57 -20.31 -20.92
CA THR A 473 -14.76 -21.29 -21.66
C THR A 473 -13.41 -21.56 -21.00
N LYS A 474 -12.87 -20.60 -20.23
CA LYS A 474 -11.56 -20.69 -19.56
C LYS A 474 -11.67 -20.97 -18.06
N ILE A 475 -12.81 -20.65 -17.45
CA ILE A 475 -13.07 -20.93 -16.04
C ILE A 475 -13.14 -22.43 -15.76
N ASN A 476 -12.49 -22.88 -14.69
CA ASN A 476 -12.50 -24.26 -14.23
C ASN A 476 -13.93 -24.75 -13.93
N PRO A 477 -14.43 -25.82 -14.59
CA PRO A 477 -15.75 -26.41 -14.36
C PRO A 477 -16.04 -26.82 -12.91
N LYS A 478 -15.00 -27.06 -12.08
CA LYS A 478 -15.13 -27.45 -10.67
C LYS A 478 -15.46 -26.30 -9.71
N MET A 479 -15.34 -25.04 -10.14
CA MET A 479 -15.74 -23.90 -9.31
C MET A 479 -17.25 -23.96 -9.04
N LYS A 480 -17.64 -23.63 -7.81
CA LYS A 480 -19.06 -23.68 -7.40
C LYS A 480 -19.78 -22.40 -7.80
N ASN A 481 -19.13 -21.27 -7.59
CA ASN A 481 -19.73 -19.95 -7.76
C ASN A 481 -18.87 -19.07 -8.67
N ILE A 482 -19.53 -18.20 -9.43
CA ILE A 482 -18.90 -17.20 -10.31
C ILE A 482 -19.36 -15.82 -9.90
N LEU A 483 -18.43 -14.98 -9.46
CA LEU A 483 -18.66 -13.55 -9.30
C LEU A 483 -18.46 -12.84 -10.64
N VAL A 484 -19.36 -11.94 -11.01
CA VAL A 484 -19.24 -11.09 -12.19
C VAL A 484 -19.38 -9.63 -11.76
N ILE A 485 -18.47 -8.77 -12.23
CA ILE A 485 -18.49 -7.35 -11.92
C ILE A 485 -18.05 -6.50 -13.11
N ASN A 486 -18.61 -5.30 -13.23
CA ASN A 486 -18.17 -4.29 -14.20
C ASN A 486 -16.83 -3.68 -13.78
N GLY A 487 -15.85 -3.60 -14.67
CA GLY A 487 -14.49 -3.13 -14.33
C GLY A 487 -14.36 -1.61 -14.12
N ASP A 488 -15.37 -0.85 -14.49
CA ASP A 488 -15.45 0.61 -14.58
C ASP A 488 -16.25 1.26 -13.44
N ASP A 489 -17.15 0.53 -12.78
CA ASP A 489 -18.06 1.10 -11.77
C ASP A 489 -17.73 0.66 -10.33
N SER A 490 -16.73 -0.22 -10.17
CA SER A 490 -16.41 -0.91 -8.91
C SER A 490 -15.23 -0.33 -8.12
N ALA A 491 -14.71 0.83 -8.51
CA ALA A 491 -13.54 1.43 -7.86
C ALA A 491 -13.75 1.74 -6.37
N PHE A 492 -15.02 1.89 -5.94
CA PHE A 492 -15.37 2.33 -4.60
C PHE A 492 -15.80 1.22 -3.63
N TYR A 493 -15.92 -0.04 -4.07
CA TYR A 493 -16.29 -1.11 -3.15
C TYR A 493 -15.23 -1.29 -2.07
N LYS A 494 -15.68 -1.54 -0.84
CA LYS A 494 -14.80 -2.09 0.18
C LYS A 494 -14.69 -3.61 0.00
N PRO A 495 -13.52 -4.23 0.24
CA PRO A 495 -13.38 -5.69 0.22
C PRO A 495 -14.39 -6.42 1.13
N GLU A 496 -14.75 -5.82 2.27
CA GLU A 496 -15.75 -6.34 3.21
C GLU A 496 -17.16 -6.37 2.60
N THR A 497 -17.52 -5.38 1.79
CA THR A 497 -18.81 -5.35 1.09
C THR A 497 -18.91 -6.49 0.09
N ILE A 498 -17.87 -6.73 -0.69
CA ILE A 498 -17.82 -7.85 -1.63
C ILE A 498 -17.93 -9.18 -0.86
N LYS A 499 -17.24 -9.30 0.28
CA LYS A 499 -17.34 -10.47 1.17
C LYS A 499 -18.77 -10.72 1.66
N ASN A 500 -19.47 -9.68 2.11
CA ASN A 500 -20.87 -9.77 2.55
C ASN A 500 -21.80 -10.25 1.43
N VAL A 501 -21.56 -9.83 0.18
CA VAL A 501 -22.33 -10.32 -0.97
C VAL A 501 -22.06 -11.80 -1.23
N ILE A 502 -20.80 -12.25 -1.13
CA ILE A 502 -20.42 -13.66 -1.24
C ILE A 502 -21.09 -14.50 -0.17
N GLU A 503 -21.03 -14.07 1.09
CA GLU A 503 -21.66 -14.77 2.21
C GLU A 503 -23.19 -14.82 2.05
N THR A 504 -23.81 -13.72 1.60
CA THR A 504 -25.24 -13.66 1.28
C THR A 504 -25.63 -14.70 0.22
N HIS A 505 -24.82 -14.83 -0.83
CA HIS A 505 -25.04 -15.85 -1.87
C HIS A 505 -24.95 -17.27 -1.31
N ILE A 506 -23.88 -17.56 -0.58
CA ILE A 506 -23.63 -18.89 0.00
C ILE A 506 -24.74 -19.28 0.97
N ASN A 507 -25.08 -18.38 1.89
CA ASN A 507 -26.07 -18.63 2.94
C ASN A 507 -27.50 -18.77 2.38
N SER A 508 -27.84 -17.95 1.37
CA SER A 508 -29.14 -18.04 0.73
C SER A 508 -29.28 -19.28 -0.16
N LYS A 509 -28.18 -19.89 -0.62
CA LYS A 509 -28.18 -20.96 -1.64
C LYS A 509 -28.93 -20.54 -2.91
N ALA A 510 -28.92 -19.25 -3.22
CA ALA A 510 -29.54 -18.71 -4.42
C ALA A 510 -28.77 -19.15 -5.66
N VAL A 511 -29.45 -19.33 -6.79
CA VAL A 511 -28.77 -19.54 -8.08
C VAL A 511 -28.14 -18.25 -8.60
N ILE A 512 -28.70 -17.10 -8.23
CA ILE A 512 -28.19 -15.76 -8.53
C ILE A 512 -28.34 -14.88 -7.29
N THR A 513 -27.27 -14.21 -6.91
CA THR A 513 -27.30 -13.03 -6.05
C THR A 513 -26.86 -11.82 -6.86
N PHE A 514 -27.58 -10.71 -6.77
CA PHE A 514 -27.15 -9.45 -7.36
C PHE A 514 -27.27 -8.32 -6.34
N VAL A 515 -26.57 -7.22 -6.59
CA VAL A 515 -26.59 -6.06 -5.71
C VAL A 515 -27.49 -4.96 -6.28
N SER A 516 -28.32 -4.38 -5.42
CA SER A 516 -29.17 -3.24 -5.74
C SER A 516 -28.91 -2.07 -4.79
N LEU A 517 -29.21 -0.85 -5.26
CA LEU A 517 -29.12 0.36 -4.45
C LEU A 517 -30.14 1.40 -4.91
N ILE A 518 -30.43 2.37 -4.04
CA ILE A 518 -31.26 3.53 -4.39
C ILE A 518 -30.35 4.64 -4.90
N GLN A 519 -30.62 5.12 -6.12
CA GLN A 519 -29.92 6.26 -6.72
C GLN A 519 -30.85 7.48 -6.82
N GLY A 520 -30.32 8.64 -6.45
CA GLY A 520 -31.03 9.91 -6.64
C GLY A 520 -31.30 10.20 -8.12
N ASN A 521 -30.29 9.95 -8.96
CA ASN A 521 -30.38 10.01 -10.41
C ASN A 521 -30.05 8.64 -11.03
N PRO A 522 -31.06 7.85 -11.45
CA PRO A 522 -30.84 6.51 -11.97
C PRO A 522 -30.50 6.46 -13.48
N LYS A 523 -30.35 7.61 -14.15
CA LYS A 523 -30.14 7.70 -15.60
C LYS A 523 -28.97 6.83 -16.07
N GLY A 524 -29.27 5.94 -17.02
CA GLY A 524 -28.26 5.10 -17.67
C GLY A 524 -27.99 3.76 -16.97
N LEU A 525 -28.75 3.42 -15.94
CA LEU A 525 -28.60 2.19 -15.14
C LEU A 525 -29.76 1.21 -15.37
N GLY A 526 -29.55 -0.09 -15.08
CA GLY A 526 -30.63 -1.07 -15.10
C GLY A 526 -31.59 -0.86 -13.92
N ARG A 527 -32.91 -0.88 -14.15
CA ARG A 527 -33.95 -0.67 -13.13
C ARG A 527 -34.42 -1.98 -12.53
N VAL A 528 -34.45 -2.05 -11.19
CA VAL A 528 -34.96 -3.21 -10.47
C VAL A 528 -36.48 -3.11 -10.39
N VAL A 529 -37.17 -3.91 -11.21
CA VAL A 529 -38.63 -3.91 -11.28
C VAL A 529 -39.19 -4.95 -10.32
N ARG A 530 -40.19 -4.54 -9.54
CA ARG A 530 -40.94 -5.39 -8.61
C ARG A 530 -42.39 -5.52 -9.04
N ASN A 531 -43.04 -6.61 -8.67
CA ASN A 531 -44.48 -6.78 -8.87
C ASN A 531 -45.28 -6.00 -7.79
N LYS A 532 -46.61 -6.05 -7.88
CA LYS A 532 -47.52 -5.38 -6.94
C LYS A 532 -47.37 -5.85 -5.48
N HIS A 533 -46.79 -7.04 -5.25
CA HIS A 533 -46.51 -7.60 -3.93
C HIS A 533 -45.07 -7.30 -3.45
N GLY A 534 -44.32 -6.44 -4.16
CA GLY A 534 -42.94 -6.08 -3.80
C GLY A 534 -41.89 -7.15 -4.14
N GLN A 535 -42.29 -8.27 -4.76
CA GLN A 535 -41.38 -9.33 -5.17
C GLN A 535 -40.62 -8.91 -6.42
N PHE A 536 -39.35 -9.32 -6.52
CA PHE A 536 -38.51 -9.05 -7.68
C PHE A 536 -39.07 -9.70 -8.94
N LYS A 537 -39.09 -8.94 -10.05
CA LYS A 537 -39.60 -9.39 -11.35
C LYS A 537 -38.52 -9.46 -12.41
N ALA A 538 -37.77 -8.38 -12.60
CA ALA A 538 -36.73 -8.28 -13.63
C ALA A 538 -35.80 -7.10 -13.37
N ILE A 539 -34.67 -7.08 -14.07
CA ILE A 539 -33.88 -5.85 -14.27
C ILE A 539 -34.08 -5.42 -15.73
N ILE A 540 -34.46 -4.17 -15.95
CA ILE A 540 -34.66 -3.62 -17.30
C ILE A 540 -33.59 -2.55 -17.55
N GLU A 541 -32.79 -2.73 -18.60
CA GLU A 541 -31.77 -1.76 -19.01
C GLU A 541 -32.42 -0.43 -19.45
N GLU A 542 -31.77 0.71 -19.19
CA GLU A 542 -32.29 2.05 -19.52
C GLU A 542 -32.76 2.20 -20.98
N LYS A 543 -32.02 1.59 -21.91
CA LYS A 543 -32.32 1.62 -23.35
C LYS A 543 -33.65 0.93 -23.69
N ASP A 544 -34.02 -0.06 -22.88
CA ASP A 544 -35.17 -0.93 -23.10
C ASP A 544 -36.33 -0.59 -22.14
N ALA A 545 -36.12 0.38 -21.23
CA ALA A 545 -37.10 0.81 -20.23
C ALA A 545 -38.14 1.77 -20.81
N SER A 546 -39.41 1.57 -20.44
CA SER A 546 -40.48 2.56 -20.61
C SER A 546 -40.26 3.78 -19.72
N GLU A 547 -40.97 4.88 -19.99
CA GLU A 547 -40.87 6.10 -19.17
C GLU A 547 -41.20 5.86 -17.69
N GLU A 548 -42.17 5.00 -17.40
CA GLU A 548 -42.52 4.62 -16.03
C GLU A 548 -41.40 3.85 -15.35
N VAL A 549 -40.81 2.87 -16.05
CA VAL A 549 -39.69 2.09 -15.52
C VAL A 549 -38.48 2.99 -15.27
N ARG A 550 -38.21 3.97 -16.13
CA ARG A 550 -37.09 4.92 -15.96
C ARG A 550 -37.19 5.75 -14.68
N LYS A 551 -38.39 5.95 -14.11
CA LYS A 551 -38.61 6.68 -12.84
C LYS A 551 -38.22 5.86 -11.60
N ILE A 552 -38.06 4.54 -11.72
CA ILE A 552 -37.66 3.68 -10.60
C ILE A 552 -36.25 4.08 -10.14
N LYS A 553 -36.08 4.27 -8.82
CA LYS A 553 -34.80 4.66 -8.21
C LYS A 553 -33.95 3.49 -7.73
N GLU A 554 -34.54 2.31 -7.54
CA GLU A 554 -33.79 1.07 -7.25
C GLU A 554 -33.12 0.60 -8.54
N VAL A 555 -31.79 0.59 -8.53
CA VAL A 555 -30.97 0.27 -9.70
C VAL A 555 -30.07 -0.92 -9.43
N ASN A 556 -29.65 -1.55 -10.51
CA ASN A 556 -28.63 -2.58 -10.57
C ASN A 556 -27.24 -1.95 -10.62
N ASP A 557 -26.31 -2.49 -9.84
CA ASP A 557 -24.94 -1.95 -9.75
C ASP A 557 -23.92 -2.74 -10.61
N GLY A 558 -24.33 -3.88 -11.16
CA GLY A 558 -23.51 -4.71 -12.03
C GLY A 558 -22.65 -5.76 -11.31
N LEU A 559 -22.83 -5.98 -9.99
CA LEU A 559 -22.20 -7.06 -9.24
C LEU A 559 -23.18 -8.22 -9.07
N TYR A 560 -22.74 -9.40 -9.51
CA TYR A 560 -23.50 -10.64 -9.45
C TYR A 560 -22.66 -11.78 -8.90
N ILE A 561 -23.31 -12.75 -8.26
CA ILE A 561 -22.74 -14.06 -7.95
C ILE A 561 -23.71 -15.12 -8.43
N PHE A 562 -23.20 -16.04 -9.25
CA PHE A 562 -23.98 -17.11 -9.85
C PHE A 562 -23.51 -18.46 -9.35
N ASN A 563 -24.44 -19.39 -9.16
CA ASN A 563 -24.12 -20.80 -9.17
C ASN A 563 -23.60 -21.18 -10.56
N GLN A 564 -22.42 -21.79 -10.62
CA GLN A 564 -21.73 -22.06 -11.89
C GLN A 564 -22.49 -23.03 -12.80
N VAL A 565 -23.02 -24.12 -12.23
CA VAL A 565 -23.74 -25.15 -13.01
C VAL A 565 -24.98 -24.54 -13.63
N TRP A 566 -25.72 -23.77 -12.84
CA TRP A 566 -26.90 -23.06 -13.31
C TRP A 566 -26.55 -22.02 -14.39
N LEU A 567 -25.49 -21.23 -14.18
CA LEU A 567 -25.05 -20.21 -15.12
C LEU A 567 -24.71 -20.81 -16.49
N ARG A 568 -23.89 -21.87 -16.52
CA ARG A 568 -23.50 -22.54 -17.78
C ARG A 568 -24.70 -23.07 -18.57
N LYS A 569 -25.69 -23.63 -17.88
CA LYS A 569 -26.91 -24.18 -18.51
C LYS A 569 -27.80 -23.08 -19.11
N ASN A 570 -27.89 -21.92 -18.46
CA ASN A 570 -28.87 -20.89 -18.84
C ASN A 570 -28.28 -19.76 -19.67
N ILE A 571 -26.97 -19.51 -19.62
CA ILE A 571 -26.34 -18.44 -20.43
C ILE A 571 -26.45 -18.68 -21.93
N LEU A 572 -26.58 -19.95 -22.36
CA LEU A 572 -26.80 -20.33 -23.75
C LEU A 572 -28.20 -19.98 -24.25
N LYS A 573 -29.14 -19.64 -23.35
CA LYS A 573 -30.54 -19.32 -23.67
C LYS A 573 -30.79 -17.83 -23.83
N LEU A 574 -29.78 -17.01 -23.57
CA LEU A 574 -29.88 -15.57 -23.77
C LEU A 574 -30.15 -15.27 -25.25
N THR A 575 -31.11 -14.39 -25.50
CA THR A 575 -31.42 -13.84 -26.81
C THR A 575 -30.95 -12.39 -26.87
N LYS A 576 -30.88 -11.84 -28.09
CA LYS A 576 -30.53 -10.42 -28.26
C LYS A 576 -31.72 -9.56 -27.90
N SER A 577 -31.48 -8.46 -27.20
CA SER A 577 -32.49 -7.42 -27.00
C SER A 577 -33.04 -6.95 -28.36
N PRO A 578 -34.36 -6.76 -28.49
CA PRO A 578 -34.96 -6.28 -29.72
C PRO A 578 -34.50 -4.86 -30.07
N ILE A 579 -34.11 -4.06 -29.07
CA ILE A 579 -33.74 -2.64 -29.23
C ILE A 579 -32.23 -2.51 -29.41
N SER A 580 -31.44 -2.96 -28.43
CA SER A 580 -29.98 -2.77 -28.48
C SER A 580 -29.25 -3.78 -29.34
N LYS A 581 -29.88 -4.93 -29.63
CA LYS A 581 -29.27 -6.11 -30.27
C LYS A 581 -28.12 -6.74 -29.47
N GLU A 582 -28.00 -6.42 -28.18
CA GLU A 582 -27.01 -6.97 -27.24
C GLU A 582 -27.58 -8.15 -26.45
N TYR A 583 -26.73 -9.10 -26.02
CA TYR A 583 -27.07 -10.12 -25.03
C TYR A 583 -26.88 -9.56 -23.62
N TYR A 584 -27.96 -9.37 -22.88
CA TYR A 584 -27.91 -8.84 -21.52
C TYR A 584 -27.75 -9.94 -20.49
N LEU A 585 -26.76 -9.78 -19.60
CA LEU A 585 -26.58 -10.67 -18.45
C LEU A 585 -27.80 -10.60 -17.50
N THR A 586 -28.44 -9.45 -17.41
CA THR A 586 -29.63 -9.18 -16.59
C THR A 586 -30.83 -10.05 -16.97
N ASP A 587 -30.92 -10.51 -18.22
CA ASP A 587 -31.97 -11.43 -18.66
C ASP A 587 -31.90 -12.81 -17.99
N LEU A 588 -30.75 -13.20 -17.43
CA LEU A 588 -30.66 -14.41 -16.59
C LEU A 588 -31.54 -14.32 -15.34
N LEU A 589 -31.72 -13.13 -14.77
CA LEU A 589 -32.59 -12.95 -13.61
C LEU A 589 -34.05 -13.18 -13.99
N LYS A 590 -34.47 -12.74 -15.18
CA LYS A 590 -35.81 -13.05 -15.70
C LYS A 590 -35.98 -14.56 -15.90
N ILE A 591 -35.00 -15.23 -16.50
CA ILE A 591 -35.02 -16.70 -16.66
C ILE A 591 -35.12 -17.42 -15.31
N ALA A 592 -34.45 -16.92 -14.28
CA ALA A 592 -34.54 -17.46 -12.93
C ALA A 592 -35.94 -17.25 -12.32
N VAL A 593 -36.53 -16.06 -12.47
CA VAL A 593 -37.91 -15.77 -12.03
C VAL A 593 -38.93 -16.67 -12.73
N ASP A 594 -38.85 -16.77 -14.06
CA ASP A 594 -39.78 -17.57 -14.89
C ASP A 594 -39.74 -19.06 -14.52
N LYS A 595 -38.62 -19.52 -13.95
CA LYS A 595 -38.42 -20.90 -13.49
C LYS A 595 -38.61 -21.09 -11.99
N SER A 596 -39.03 -20.05 -11.27
CA SER A 596 -39.18 -20.07 -9.81
C SER A 596 -37.89 -20.49 -9.08
N GLU A 597 -36.74 -20.11 -9.62
CA GLU A 597 -35.44 -20.35 -9.02
C GLU A 597 -35.20 -19.37 -7.87
N LYS A 598 -34.40 -19.79 -6.88
CA LYS A 598 -34.10 -18.93 -5.73
C LYS A 598 -33.13 -17.81 -6.12
N ILE A 599 -33.59 -16.56 -6.03
CA ILE A 599 -32.78 -15.35 -6.26
C ILE A 599 -32.60 -14.63 -4.92
N SER A 600 -31.39 -14.11 -4.68
CA SER A 600 -31.12 -13.23 -3.54
C SER A 600 -30.73 -11.84 -4.02
N ILE A 601 -31.11 -10.82 -3.24
CA ILE A 601 -30.81 -9.42 -3.52
C ILE A 601 -30.07 -8.87 -2.32
N TYR A 602 -28.83 -8.43 -2.53
CA TYR A 602 -28.10 -7.70 -1.53
C TYR A 602 -28.32 -6.20 -1.74
N LYS A 603 -29.01 -5.54 -0.81
CA LYS A 603 -29.17 -4.08 -0.88
C LYS A 603 -27.91 -3.42 -0.35
N LEU A 604 -27.21 -2.67 -1.18
CA LEU A 604 -26.00 -1.96 -0.79
C LEU A 604 -26.34 -0.94 0.31
N PRO A 605 -25.80 -1.08 1.53
CA PRO A 605 -26.16 -0.21 2.64
C PRO A 605 -25.60 1.20 2.50
N ASP A 606 -24.40 1.32 1.91
CA ASP A 606 -23.70 2.58 1.69
C ASP A 606 -23.54 2.80 0.17
N SER A 607 -24.38 3.68 -0.39
CA SER A 607 -24.32 4.01 -1.83
C SER A 607 -23.03 4.73 -2.23
N SER A 608 -22.23 5.23 -1.27
CA SER A 608 -20.90 5.78 -1.54
C SER A 608 -19.90 4.71 -1.96
N GLU A 609 -20.19 3.43 -1.76
CA GLU A 609 -19.32 2.31 -2.18
C GLU A 609 -19.47 1.94 -3.66
N TRP A 610 -20.33 2.63 -4.40
CA TRP A 610 -20.50 2.41 -5.83
C TRP A 610 -20.72 3.72 -6.59
N GLN A 611 -20.30 3.77 -7.85
CA GLN A 611 -20.61 4.87 -8.76
C GLN A 611 -20.44 4.41 -10.21
N GLY A 612 -21.47 4.59 -11.03
CA GLY A 612 -21.35 4.39 -12.47
C GLY A 612 -20.55 5.51 -13.12
N ILE A 613 -19.49 5.19 -13.86
CA ILE A 613 -18.58 6.18 -14.45
C ILE A 613 -18.64 6.09 -15.97
N ASN A 614 -19.61 6.72 -16.63
CA ASN A 614 -19.86 6.55 -18.07
C ASN A 614 -19.49 7.76 -18.94
N THR A 615 -19.27 8.93 -18.34
CA THR A 615 -18.98 10.19 -19.02
C THR A 615 -17.77 10.88 -18.38
N PRO A 616 -17.13 11.87 -19.05
CA PRO A 616 -16.06 12.66 -18.47
C PRO A 616 -16.47 13.37 -17.17
N GLU A 617 -17.71 13.86 -17.10
CA GLU A 617 -18.26 14.52 -15.91
C GLU A 617 -18.34 13.55 -14.72
N GLN A 618 -18.83 12.33 -14.96
CA GLN A 618 -18.86 11.29 -13.92
C GLN A 618 -17.47 10.83 -13.50
N LEU A 619 -16.47 10.85 -14.40
CA LEU A 619 -15.08 10.57 -14.06
C LEU A 619 -14.50 11.66 -13.15
N GLN A 620 -14.82 12.92 -13.42
CA GLN A 620 -14.43 14.03 -12.55
C GLN A 620 -15.10 13.94 -11.17
N GLU A 621 -16.40 13.60 -11.11
CA GLU A 621 -17.08 13.35 -9.84
C GLU A 621 -16.44 12.19 -9.06
N ALA A 622 -16.04 11.12 -9.75
CA ALA A 622 -15.36 9.99 -9.15
C ALA A 622 -13.96 10.36 -8.61
N GLU A 623 -13.22 11.19 -9.33
CA GLU A 623 -11.95 11.78 -8.87
C GLU A 623 -12.14 12.54 -7.56
N GLU A 624 -13.10 13.47 -7.49
CA GLU A 624 -13.38 14.26 -6.29
C GLU A 624 -13.86 13.40 -5.12
N LYS A 625 -14.68 12.39 -5.39
CA LYS A 625 -15.12 11.41 -4.38
C LYS A 625 -13.94 10.61 -3.83
N MET A 626 -13.04 10.15 -4.70
CA MET A 626 -11.86 9.40 -4.26
C MET A 626 -10.89 10.29 -3.49
N LYS A 627 -10.64 11.54 -3.91
CA LYS A 627 -9.83 12.52 -3.17
C LYS A 627 -10.31 12.67 -1.73
N LYS A 628 -11.61 12.85 -1.51
CA LYS A 628 -12.21 12.94 -0.17
C LYS A 628 -11.89 11.69 0.65
N ARG A 629 -12.12 10.50 0.07
CA ARG A 629 -11.85 9.21 0.74
C ARG A 629 -10.38 9.01 1.09
N LEU A 630 -9.45 9.48 0.25
CA LEU A 630 -8.02 9.38 0.53
C LEU A 630 -7.59 10.34 1.64
N ASN A 631 -8.16 11.56 1.66
CA ASN A 631 -7.89 12.56 2.69
C ASN A 631 -8.49 12.20 4.07
N GLU A 632 -9.59 11.45 4.12
CA GLU A 632 -10.21 10.97 5.38
C GLU A 632 -9.38 9.87 6.08
N LYS A 633 -8.43 9.24 5.37
CA LYS A 633 -7.57 8.16 5.87
C LYS A 633 -6.18 8.63 6.33
N ILE A 634 -5.87 9.92 6.13
CA ILE A 634 -4.68 10.62 6.64
C ILE A 634 -5.10 11.35 7.90
#